data_AF-A0A6G2D918-F1
#
_entry.id   AF-A0A6G2D918-F1
#
_cell.length_a   1.000
_cell.length_b   1.000
_cell.length_c   1.000
_cell.angle_alpha   90.00
_cell.angle_beta   90.00
_cell.angle_gamma   90.00
#
_symmetry.space_group_name_H-M   'P 1'
#
loop_
_entity.id
_entity.type
_entity.pdbx_description
1 polymer ?
#
loop_
_entity_poly.entity_id
_entity_poly.type
_entity_poly.pdbx_seq_one_letter_code
_entity_poly.pdbx_strand_id
1 'polypeptide(L)'
;MTFNNKTIEELHNLLVSKEISATELTQATLENIKSREEALNSFVTIAEEQALVQAKAIDEAGIDADNVLSGIPLAVKDNISTDGILTTAASKMLYNYEPIFDATAVANAKTKGMIVVGKTNMDEFAMGGSGETSHYGATKNAWDHSKVPGGSSSGSAAAVASGQVRLSLGSDTGGSIRQPAAFNGIVGLKPTYGTVSRFGLIAFGSSLDQIGPFAPTVKENALLLNAIASEDAKDSTSAPVRIADFTSKIGQDIKGMKIALPKEYLGEGIDPEVKETILNAAKHFEKLGAIVEEVSLPHSKYGVAVYYIIASSEASSNLQRFDGIRYGYRAEDATNLDEIYVNSRSQGFGEEVKRRIMLGTFSLSSGYYDAYYKKAGQVRT
;
A
#
# COMPACT_ATOMS: atom_id res chain seq x y z
N MET A 1 -12.15 -25.67 1.46
CA MET A 1 -13.28 -24.86 1.99
C MET A 1 -13.00 -23.41 1.63
N THR A 2 -13.98 -22.60 1.22
CA THR A 2 -13.73 -21.16 0.96
C THR A 2 -14.33 -20.31 2.07
N PHE A 3 -13.49 -19.51 2.71
CA PHE A 3 -13.86 -18.61 3.80
C PHE A 3 -13.99 -17.15 3.33
N ASN A 4 -13.75 -16.89 2.04
CA ASN A 4 -13.60 -15.54 1.49
C ASN A 4 -14.91 -14.74 1.43
N ASN A 5 -16.05 -15.43 1.55
CA ASN A 5 -17.37 -14.81 1.58
C ASN A 5 -17.82 -14.40 3.00
N LYS A 6 -17.00 -14.66 4.02
CA LYS A 6 -17.24 -14.24 5.40
C LYS A 6 -16.53 -12.92 5.68
N THR A 7 -17.17 -12.10 6.49
CA THR A 7 -16.55 -10.92 7.10
C THR A 7 -15.52 -11.33 8.14
N ILE A 8 -14.61 -10.43 8.49
CA ILE A 8 -13.66 -10.64 9.59
C ILE A 8 -14.35 -11.02 10.90
N GLU A 9 -15.51 -10.42 11.22
CA GLU A 9 -16.26 -10.75 12.44
C GLU A 9 -16.81 -12.18 12.42
N GLU A 10 -17.32 -12.64 11.28
CA GLU A 10 -17.79 -14.02 11.12
C GLU A 10 -16.63 -15.02 11.19
N LEU A 11 -15.47 -14.70 10.60
CA LEU A 11 -14.27 -15.53 10.71
C LEU A 11 -13.78 -15.61 12.15
N HIS A 12 -13.72 -14.47 12.84
CA HIS A 12 -13.34 -14.37 14.24
C HIS A 12 -14.23 -15.23 15.13
N ASN A 13 -15.55 -15.18 14.91
CA ASN A 13 -16.50 -16.00 15.68
C ASN A 13 -16.24 -17.51 15.50
N LEU A 14 -15.92 -17.96 14.27
CA LEU A 14 -15.58 -19.37 14.01
C LEU A 14 -14.25 -19.79 14.65
N LEU A 15 -13.27 -18.88 14.69
CA LEU A 15 -11.98 -19.08 15.33
C LEU A 15 -12.14 -19.18 16.87
N VAL A 16 -12.91 -18.28 17.46
CA VAL A 16 -13.20 -18.27 18.91
C VAL A 16 -14.04 -19.48 19.31
N SER A 17 -15.03 -19.88 18.50
CA SER A 17 -15.84 -21.08 18.75
C SER A 17 -15.10 -22.39 18.48
N LYS A 18 -13.89 -22.32 17.90
CA LYS A 18 -13.06 -23.47 17.47
C LYS A 18 -13.76 -24.34 16.41
N GLU A 19 -14.70 -23.78 15.66
CA GLU A 19 -15.27 -24.42 14.47
C GLU A 19 -14.23 -24.50 13.35
N ILE A 20 -13.29 -23.56 13.32
CA ILE A 20 -12.06 -23.60 12.51
C ILE A 20 -10.87 -23.16 13.37
N SER A 21 -9.68 -23.59 12.99
CA SER A 21 -8.40 -23.11 13.52
C SER A 21 -7.80 -22.00 12.65
N ALA A 22 -6.87 -21.21 13.19
CA ALA A 22 -6.09 -20.24 12.43
C ALA A 22 -5.25 -20.95 11.36
N THR A 23 -4.75 -22.16 11.65
CA THR A 23 -4.05 -23.01 10.68
C THR A 23 -4.95 -23.37 9.50
N GLU A 24 -6.18 -23.85 9.74
CA GLU A 24 -7.13 -24.18 8.67
C GLU A 24 -7.53 -22.96 7.83
N LEU A 25 -7.75 -21.80 8.47
CA LEU A 25 -8.05 -20.55 7.77
C LEU A 25 -6.87 -20.09 6.91
N THR A 26 -5.64 -20.18 7.44
CA THR A 26 -4.42 -19.82 6.72
C THR A 26 -4.14 -20.75 5.55
N GLN A 27 -4.28 -22.07 5.76
CA GLN A 27 -4.19 -23.09 4.72
C GLN A 27 -5.17 -22.81 3.57
N ALA A 28 -6.45 -22.59 3.90
CA ALA A 28 -7.47 -22.29 2.91
C ALA A 28 -7.18 -20.97 2.15
N THR A 29 -6.62 -19.97 2.84
CA THR A 29 -6.19 -18.70 2.22
C THR A 29 -5.05 -18.93 1.24
N LEU A 30 -4.02 -19.68 1.63
CA LEU A 30 -2.87 -20.01 0.78
C LEU A 30 -3.27 -20.83 -0.46
N GLU A 31 -4.15 -21.82 -0.31
CA GLU A 31 -4.72 -22.59 -1.42
C GLU A 31 -5.45 -21.69 -2.41
N ASN A 32 -6.24 -20.75 -1.89
CA ASN A 32 -6.99 -19.82 -2.71
C ASN A 32 -6.07 -18.80 -3.41
N ILE A 33 -5.01 -18.31 -2.76
CA ILE A 33 -3.95 -17.51 -3.39
C ILE A 33 -3.39 -18.28 -4.59
N LYS A 34 -2.87 -19.49 -4.37
CA LYS A 34 -2.24 -20.32 -5.40
C LYS A 34 -3.17 -20.61 -6.58
N SER A 35 -4.44 -20.91 -6.31
CA SER A 35 -5.42 -21.24 -7.37
C SER A 35 -5.76 -20.09 -8.32
N ARG A 36 -5.50 -18.84 -7.92
CA ARG A 36 -5.82 -17.62 -8.71
C ARG A 36 -4.57 -16.92 -9.26
N GLU A 37 -3.40 -17.28 -8.75
CA GLU A 37 -2.18 -16.51 -8.97
C GLU A 37 -1.71 -16.53 -10.42
N GLU A 38 -1.86 -17.67 -11.11
CA GLU A 38 -1.53 -17.79 -12.54
C GLU A 38 -2.27 -16.75 -13.40
N ALA A 39 -3.52 -16.42 -13.04
CA ALA A 39 -4.33 -15.47 -13.78
C ALA A 39 -4.07 -14.00 -13.40
N LEU A 40 -3.58 -13.74 -12.19
CA LEU A 40 -3.52 -12.39 -11.61
C LEU A 40 -2.12 -11.83 -11.43
N ASN A 41 -1.13 -12.65 -11.10
CA ASN A 41 0.24 -12.23 -10.75
C ASN A 41 0.25 -11.10 -9.68
N SER A 42 -0.50 -11.31 -8.60
CA SER A 42 -0.72 -10.38 -7.50
C SER A 42 0.26 -10.54 -6.33
N PHE A 43 1.02 -11.63 -6.25
CA PHE A 43 2.04 -11.90 -5.24
C PHE A 43 3.44 -12.03 -5.87
N VAL A 44 4.44 -11.42 -5.22
CA VAL A 44 5.87 -11.63 -5.51
C VAL A 44 6.39 -12.82 -4.72
N THR A 45 5.90 -12.99 -3.48
CA THR A 45 6.32 -14.08 -2.59
C THR A 45 5.13 -14.59 -1.81
N ILE A 46 4.89 -15.90 -1.84
CA ILE A 46 3.90 -16.57 -1.00
C ILE A 46 4.67 -17.23 0.15
N ALA A 47 4.46 -16.75 1.38
CA ALA A 47 5.24 -17.14 2.56
C ALA A 47 4.56 -18.30 3.31
N GLU A 48 4.30 -19.40 2.61
CA GLU A 48 3.50 -20.52 3.12
C GLU A 48 4.04 -21.14 4.40
N GLU A 49 5.34 -21.45 4.44
CA GLU A 49 5.96 -22.08 5.61
C GLU A 49 5.87 -21.15 6.84
N GLN A 50 6.29 -19.90 6.68
CA GLN A 50 6.25 -18.91 7.75
C GLN A 50 4.82 -18.64 8.23
N ALA A 51 3.85 -18.55 7.31
CA ALA A 51 2.45 -18.31 7.63
C ALA A 51 1.84 -19.47 8.44
N LEU A 52 2.11 -20.73 8.05
CA LEU A 52 1.61 -21.90 8.77
C LEU A 52 2.27 -22.07 10.15
N VAL A 53 3.56 -21.77 10.27
CA VAL A 53 4.25 -21.73 11.57
C VAL A 53 3.61 -20.69 12.49
N GLN A 54 3.35 -19.49 11.97
CA GLN A 54 2.69 -18.42 12.73
C GLN A 54 1.25 -18.81 13.13
N ALA A 55 0.49 -19.40 12.20
CA ALA A 55 -0.88 -19.85 12.44
C ALA A 55 -0.95 -20.90 13.57
N LYS A 56 -0.05 -21.89 13.52
CA LYS A 56 0.05 -22.92 14.56
C LYS A 56 0.38 -22.33 15.94
N ALA A 57 1.30 -21.36 15.99
CA ALA A 57 1.64 -20.68 17.25
C ALA A 57 0.44 -19.92 17.83
N ILE A 58 -0.40 -19.32 16.98
CA ILE A 58 -1.64 -18.67 17.41
C ILE A 58 -2.66 -19.68 17.91
N ASP A 59 -2.82 -20.82 17.24
CA ASP A 59 -3.71 -21.91 17.71
C ASP A 59 -3.26 -22.46 19.07
N GLU A 60 -1.96 -22.63 19.28
CA GLU A 60 -1.37 -23.08 20.55
C GLU A 60 -1.55 -22.06 21.68
N ALA A 61 -1.39 -20.77 21.38
CA ALA A 61 -1.61 -19.68 22.34
C ALA A 61 -3.11 -19.46 22.65
N GLY A 62 -3.99 -19.79 21.70
CA GLY A 62 -5.42 -19.54 21.74
C GLY A 62 -5.81 -18.22 21.09
N ILE A 63 -6.94 -18.22 20.37
CA ILE A 63 -7.51 -17.04 19.73
C ILE A 63 -7.95 -16.04 20.80
N ASP A 64 -7.44 -14.80 20.70
CA ASP A 64 -7.84 -13.70 21.58
C ASP A 64 -9.25 -13.23 21.22
N ALA A 65 -10.24 -13.61 22.03
CA ALA A 65 -11.65 -13.29 21.78
C ALA A 65 -11.95 -11.78 21.75
N ASP A 66 -11.15 -10.95 22.42
CA ASP A 66 -11.33 -9.49 22.47
C ASP A 66 -10.66 -8.77 21.29
N ASN A 67 -9.91 -9.52 20.46
CA ASN A 67 -9.21 -9.01 19.29
C ASN A 67 -9.70 -9.68 18.00
N VAL A 68 -10.61 -9.00 17.30
CA VAL A 68 -11.27 -9.50 16.08
C VAL A 68 -10.32 -9.81 14.91
N LEU A 69 -9.04 -9.41 14.99
CA LEU A 69 -8.02 -9.68 13.98
C LEU A 69 -7.10 -10.87 14.33
N SER A 70 -7.27 -11.47 15.50
CA SER A 70 -6.49 -12.63 15.92
C SER A 70 -6.74 -13.82 15.00
N GLY A 71 -5.68 -14.40 14.44
CA GLY A 71 -5.75 -15.54 13.52
C GLY A 71 -6.12 -15.16 12.08
N ILE A 72 -6.26 -13.86 11.75
CA ILE A 72 -6.67 -13.40 10.42
C ILE A 72 -5.45 -13.28 9.47
N PRO A 73 -5.49 -13.91 8.28
CA PRO A 73 -4.48 -13.74 7.24
C PRO A 73 -4.39 -12.31 6.67
N LEU A 74 -3.17 -11.86 6.40
CA LEU A 74 -2.82 -10.53 5.91
C LEU A 74 -1.79 -10.62 4.76
N ALA A 75 -2.07 -9.97 3.64
CA ALA A 75 -1.07 -9.75 2.61
C ALA A 75 -0.38 -8.39 2.78
N VAL A 76 0.91 -8.30 2.46
CA VAL A 76 1.69 -7.08 2.70
C VAL A 76 2.35 -6.63 1.39
N LYS A 77 2.24 -5.36 1.00
CA LYS A 77 2.95 -4.86 -0.19
C LYS A 77 4.46 -5.07 -0.09
N ASP A 78 5.08 -5.44 -1.21
CA ASP A 78 6.48 -5.88 -1.26
C ASP A 78 7.54 -4.77 -1.02
N ASN A 79 7.13 -3.52 -0.79
CA ASN A 79 8.02 -2.46 -0.31
C ASN A 79 7.93 -2.21 1.20
N ILE A 80 7.24 -3.07 1.94
CA ILE A 80 7.14 -3.02 3.40
C ILE A 80 7.98 -4.18 3.95
N SER A 81 9.04 -3.88 4.70
CA SER A 81 9.93 -4.89 5.27
C SER A 81 9.19 -5.85 6.18
N THR A 82 9.47 -7.14 6.01
CA THR A 82 8.92 -8.21 6.82
C THR A 82 10.05 -9.15 7.18
N ASP A 83 10.28 -9.35 8.47
CA ASP A 83 11.40 -10.13 8.99
C ASP A 83 11.39 -11.56 8.43
N GLY A 84 12.50 -11.99 7.83
CA GLY A 84 12.66 -13.31 7.26
C GLY A 84 11.78 -13.62 6.03
N ILE A 85 11.15 -12.61 5.40
CA ILE A 85 10.39 -12.77 4.15
C ILE A 85 10.97 -11.83 3.09
N LEU A 86 11.35 -12.41 1.94
CA LEU A 86 11.90 -11.69 0.80
C LEU A 86 11.10 -10.41 0.50
N THR A 87 11.78 -9.27 0.40
CA THR A 87 11.18 -7.95 0.20
C THR A 87 11.90 -7.24 -0.94
N THR A 88 11.29 -7.20 -2.12
CA THR A 88 12.03 -6.83 -3.34
C THR A 88 11.67 -5.45 -3.88
N ALA A 89 10.63 -4.82 -3.32
CA ALA A 89 9.99 -3.64 -3.91
C ALA A 89 9.66 -3.83 -5.41
N ALA A 90 9.32 -5.07 -5.79
CA ALA A 90 9.14 -5.53 -7.17
C ALA A 90 10.30 -5.20 -8.13
N SER A 91 11.55 -5.14 -7.63
CA SER A 91 12.74 -4.75 -8.39
C SER A 91 13.79 -5.85 -8.42
N LYS A 92 14.49 -5.96 -9.55
CA LYS A 92 15.74 -6.72 -9.64
C LYS A 92 16.78 -6.23 -8.64
N MET A 93 16.80 -4.93 -8.30
CA MET A 93 17.76 -4.37 -7.34
C MET A 93 17.71 -5.06 -5.97
N LEU A 94 16.56 -5.58 -5.55
CA LEU A 94 16.36 -6.20 -4.24
C LEU A 94 15.87 -7.64 -4.36
N TYR A 95 16.15 -8.32 -5.47
CA TYR A 95 15.66 -9.68 -5.77
C TYR A 95 15.99 -10.73 -4.70
N ASN A 96 17.01 -10.48 -3.88
CA ASN A 96 17.54 -11.33 -2.83
C ASN A 96 17.56 -10.65 -1.45
N TYR A 97 16.84 -9.53 -1.27
CA TYR A 97 16.82 -8.82 0.01
C TYR A 97 15.83 -9.44 0.99
N GLU A 98 16.35 -10.13 2.00
CA GLU A 98 15.59 -10.61 3.15
C GLU A 98 15.83 -9.66 4.35
N PRO A 99 14.82 -8.88 4.77
CA PRO A 99 14.95 -8.01 5.93
C PRO A 99 15.19 -8.81 7.22
N ILE A 100 16.00 -8.26 8.11
CA ILE A 100 16.25 -8.78 9.48
C ILE A 100 15.40 -8.06 10.54
N PHE A 101 14.30 -7.45 10.11
CA PHE A 101 13.37 -6.71 10.96
C PHE A 101 12.02 -6.52 10.27
N ASP A 102 10.97 -6.40 11.07
CA ASP A 102 9.65 -5.99 10.61
C ASP A 102 9.53 -4.47 10.52
N ALA A 103 8.87 -3.99 9.47
CA ALA A 103 8.29 -2.65 9.50
C ALA A 103 7.32 -2.52 10.69
N THR A 104 7.23 -1.34 11.29
CA THR A 104 6.40 -1.17 12.51
C THR A 104 4.94 -1.52 12.28
N ALA A 105 4.38 -1.20 11.11
CA ALA A 105 3.02 -1.60 10.74
C ALA A 105 2.83 -3.14 10.72
N VAL A 106 3.83 -3.89 10.26
CA VAL A 106 3.81 -5.35 10.22
C VAL A 106 3.97 -5.92 11.62
N ALA A 107 4.90 -5.39 12.42
CA ALA A 107 5.09 -5.78 13.80
C ALA A 107 3.79 -5.59 14.61
N ASN A 108 3.11 -4.45 14.46
CA ASN A 108 1.84 -4.19 15.13
C ASN A 108 0.75 -5.18 14.70
N ALA A 109 0.63 -5.46 13.39
CA ALA A 109 -0.32 -6.45 12.89
C ALA A 109 -0.05 -7.86 13.47
N LYS A 110 1.23 -8.28 13.53
CA LYS A 110 1.63 -9.55 14.16
C LYS A 110 1.31 -9.57 15.67
N THR A 111 1.52 -8.46 16.39
CA THR A 111 1.12 -8.33 17.81
C THR A 111 -0.39 -8.42 18.00
N LYS A 112 -1.18 -8.05 16.99
CA LYS A 112 -2.64 -8.28 16.95
C LYS A 112 -3.01 -9.70 16.48
N GLY A 113 -2.06 -10.63 16.45
CA GLY A 113 -2.31 -12.02 16.06
C GLY A 113 -2.62 -12.21 14.58
N MET A 114 -2.38 -11.22 13.72
CA MET A 114 -2.56 -11.37 12.28
C MET A 114 -1.42 -12.16 11.65
N ILE A 115 -1.72 -12.93 10.60
CA ILE A 115 -0.78 -13.87 9.97
C ILE A 115 -0.34 -13.35 8.61
N VAL A 116 0.95 -13.10 8.40
CA VAL A 116 1.43 -12.62 7.09
C VAL A 116 1.55 -13.79 6.11
N VAL A 117 0.71 -13.81 5.07
CA VAL A 117 0.69 -14.91 4.08
C VAL A 117 1.59 -14.70 2.87
N GLY A 118 2.11 -13.49 2.68
CA GLY A 118 3.01 -13.20 1.57
C GLY A 118 3.12 -11.72 1.23
N LYS A 119 3.93 -11.47 0.19
CA LYS A 119 4.26 -10.15 -0.32
C LYS A 119 3.56 -9.90 -1.65
N THR A 120 2.77 -8.84 -1.70
CA THR A 120 1.97 -8.48 -2.89
C THR A 120 2.77 -7.64 -3.86
N ASN A 121 2.55 -7.91 -5.15
CA ASN A 121 3.19 -7.26 -6.27
C ASN A 121 2.84 -5.76 -6.35
N MET A 122 3.70 -5.01 -7.04
CA MET A 122 3.64 -3.56 -7.11
C MET A 122 4.43 -3.02 -8.30
N ASP A 123 4.22 -1.76 -8.66
CA ASP A 123 5.19 -1.06 -9.52
C ASP A 123 6.55 -0.96 -8.80
N GLU A 124 7.63 -1.09 -9.57
CA GLU A 124 9.00 -1.09 -9.08
C GLU A 124 9.28 0.14 -8.20
N PHE A 125 9.75 -0.08 -6.97
CA PHE A 125 10.00 0.98 -5.97
C PHE A 125 8.81 1.94 -5.74
N ALA A 126 7.60 1.45 -5.92
CA ALA A 126 6.34 2.18 -5.80
C ALA A 126 6.14 3.27 -6.87
N MET A 127 6.92 3.27 -7.94
CA MET A 127 6.91 4.28 -9.00
C MET A 127 6.13 3.80 -10.23
N GLY A 128 4.83 4.08 -10.23
CA GLY A 128 3.93 3.74 -11.33
C GLY A 128 2.47 3.84 -10.91
N GLY A 129 1.58 3.60 -11.86
CA GLY A 129 0.14 3.71 -11.69
C GLY A 129 -0.64 2.55 -12.31
N SER A 130 0.03 1.45 -12.67
CA SER A 130 -0.60 0.32 -13.37
C SER A 130 -0.15 -1.06 -12.89
N GLY A 131 0.95 -1.17 -12.16
CA GLY A 131 1.57 -2.45 -11.79
C GLY A 131 2.44 -3.06 -12.89
N GLU A 132 2.58 -2.40 -14.05
CA GLU A 132 3.28 -2.96 -15.22
C GLU A 132 4.81 -2.85 -15.12
N THR A 133 5.34 -1.97 -14.26
CA THR A 133 6.79 -1.81 -14.12
C THR A 133 7.43 -2.87 -13.23
N SER A 134 6.65 -3.74 -12.60
CA SER A 134 7.14 -4.84 -11.76
C SER A 134 8.13 -5.71 -12.53
N HIS A 135 9.29 -5.96 -11.92
CA HIS A 135 10.27 -6.91 -12.44
C HIS A 135 9.72 -8.35 -12.53
N TYR A 136 8.73 -8.67 -11.69
CA TYR A 136 8.09 -9.99 -11.61
C TYR A 136 6.89 -10.13 -12.56
N GLY A 137 6.71 -9.14 -13.46
CA GLY A 137 5.60 -9.10 -14.41
C GLY A 137 4.37 -8.38 -13.85
N ALA A 138 3.51 -7.93 -14.77
CA ALA A 138 2.36 -7.10 -14.45
C ALA A 138 1.26 -7.88 -13.72
N THR A 139 0.73 -7.32 -12.64
CA THR A 139 -0.54 -7.76 -12.04
C THR A 139 -1.71 -7.44 -12.97
N LYS A 140 -2.75 -8.30 -12.99
CA LYS A 140 -4.00 -8.07 -13.74
C LYS A 140 -5.12 -7.58 -12.82
N ASN A 141 -6.06 -6.79 -13.37
CA ASN A 141 -7.24 -6.33 -12.63
C ASN A 141 -8.18 -7.49 -12.33
N ALA A 142 -8.72 -7.59 -11.10
CA ALA A 142 -9.57 -8.71 -10.69
C ALA A 142 -10.92 -8.81 -11.43
N TRP A 143 -11.40 -7.70 -12.03
CA TRP A 143 -12.69 -7.65 -12.73
C TRP A 143 -12.58 -7.84 -14.24
N ASP A 144 -11.45 -7.42 -14.83
CA ASP A 144 -11.16 -7.57 -16.25
C ASP A 144 -9.65 -7.77 -16.45
N HIS A 145 -9.24 -9.00 -16.72
CA HIS A 145 -7.82 -9.36 -16.87
C HIS A 145 -7.12 -8.66 -18.06
N SER A 146 -7.88 -8.02 -18.97
CA SER A 146 -7.30 -7.19 -20.04
C SER A 146 -6.89 -5.79 -19.57
N LYS A 147 -7.26 -5.40 -18.35
CA LYS A 147 -7.04 -4.07 -17.78
C LYS A 147 -6.01 -4.09 -16.66
N VAL A 148 -5.48 -2.91 -16.38
CA VAL A 148 -4.55 -2.69 -15.26
C VAL A 148 -5.32 -2.65 -13.93
N PRO A 149 -4.76 -3.21 -12.85
CA PRO A 149 -5.31 -3.10 -11.49
C PRO A 149 -5.07 -1.72 -10.87
N GLY A 150 -4.38 -0.82 -11.56
CA GLY A 150 -3.88 0.42 -10.98
C GLY A 150 -2.53 0.21 -10.29
N GLY A 151 -1.96 1.28 -9.73
CA GLY A 151 -0.66 1.23 -9.08
C GLY A 151 -0.39 2.38 -8.10
N SER A 152 0.63 2.29 -7.27
CA SER A 152 1.63 1.20 -7.25
C SER A 152 1.30 0.00 -6.38
N SER A 153 0.24 0.00 -5.57
CA SER A 153 -0.15 -1.17 -4.77
C SER A 153 -1.04 -2.14 -5.56
N SER A 154 -0.62 -2.50 -6.78
CA SER A 154 -1.39 -3.28 -7.75
C SER A 154 -1.81 -4.64 -7.19
N GLY A 155 -0.85 -5.42 -6.68
CA GLY A 155 -1.08 -6.74 -6.10
C GLY A 155 -1.93 -6.68 -4.83
N SER A 156 -1.70 -5.68 -3.97
CA SER A 156 -2.46 -5.53 -2.73
C SER A 156 -3.95 -5.34 -3.00
N ALA A 157 -4.31 -4.52 -3.99
CA ALA A 157 -5.69 -4.30 -4.38
C ALA A 157 -6.29 -5.49 -5.12
N ALA A 158 -5.57 -6.05 -6.10
CA ALA A 158 -6.03 -7.20 -6.86
C ALA A 158 -6.27 -8.42 -5.97
N ALA A 159 -5.39 -8.70 -5.01
CA ALA A 159 -5.52 -9.82 -4.09
C ALA A 159 -6.74 -9.72 -3.17
N VAL A 160 -7.13 -8.50 -2.77
CA VAL A 160 -8.34 -8.26 -1.99
C VAL A 160 -9.60 -8.38 -2.87
N ALA A 161 -9.58 -7.77 -4.05
CA ALA A 161 -10.73 -7.76 -4.95
C ALA A 161 -11.03 -9.13 -5.57
N SER A 162 -10.00 -9.93 -5.85
CA SER A 162 -10.14 -11.32 -6.31
C SER A 162 -10.55 -12.28 -5.20
N GLY A 163 -10.55 -11.81 -3.95
CA GLY A 163 -10.80 -12.60 -2.77
C GLY A 163 -9.67 -13.58 -2.44
N GLN A 164 -8.44 -13.40 -2.94
CA GLN A 164 -7.26 -14.17 -2.53
C GLN A 164 -6.97 -14.00 -1.04
N VAL A 165 -7.11 -12.77 -0.54
CA VAL A 165 -7.07 -12.43 0.88
C VAL A 165 -8.19 -11.46 1.22
N ARG A 166 -8.56 -11.36 2.50
CA ARG A 166 -9.54 -10.37 2.94
C ARG A 166 -8.93 -9.01 3.21
N LEU A 167 -7.70 -8.96 3.73
CA LEU A 167 -7.02 -7.74 4.13
C LEU A 167 -5.65 -7.67 3.49
N SER A 168 -5.25 -6.47 3.07
CA SER A 168 -3.87 -6.23 2.66
C SER A 168 -3.37 -4.84 3.05
N LEU A 169 -2.05 -4.70 3.16
CA LEU A 169 -1.38 -3.41 3.33
C LEU A 169 -0.80 -2.94 2.01
N GLY A 170 -0.93 -1.63 1.74
CA GLY A 170 -0.25 -0.93 0.66
C GLY A 170 0.52 0.30 1.14
N SER A 171 1.04 1.06 0.19
CA SER A 171 1.66 2.38 0.44
C SER A 171 1.16 3.39 -0.60
N ASP A 172 0.89 4.62 -0.17
CA ASP A 172 0.36 5.72 -1.00
C ASP A 172 1.26 6.95 -0.89
N THR A 173 1.88 7.32 -2.01
CA THR A 173 2.72 8.54 -2.15
C THR A 173 1.95 9.62 -2.92
N GLY A 174 1.28 9.23 -4.01
CA GLY A 174 0.55 10.14 -4.91
C GLY A 174 -0.83 9.64 -5.33
N GLY A 175 -1.37 8.63 -4.66
CA GLY A 175 -2.57 7.88 -5.05
C GLY A 175 -2.42 6.37 -4.99
N SER A 176 -1.25 5.87 -4.59
CA SER A 176 -0.86 4.46 -4.77
C SER A 176 -1.62 3.44 -3.90
N ILE A 177 -2.54 3.88 -3.04
CA ILE A 177 -3.58 3.02 -2.41
C ILE A 177 -4.95 3.30 -3.02
N ARG A 178 -5.33 4.59 -3.08
CA ARG A 178 -6.68 5.00 -3.47
C ARG A 178 -6.99 4.70 -4.93
N GLN A 179 -6.04 4.86 -5.84
CA GLN A 179 -6.23 4.58 -7.26
C GLN A 179 -6.37 3.08 -7.55
N PRO A 180 -5.52 2.18 -7.01
CA PRO A 180 -5.75 0.74 -7.14
C PRO A 180 -7.06 0.28 -6.50
N ALA A 181 -7.45 0.87 -5.37
CA ALA A 181 -8.73 0.56 -4.71
C ALA A 181 -9.91 0.90 -5.63
N ALA A 182 -9.90 2.09 -6.24
CA ALA A 182 -10.92 2.51 -7.19
C ALA A 182 -10.98 1.59 -8.42
N PHE A 183 -9.82 1.22 -8.98
CA PHE A 183 -9.75 0.37 -10.18
C PHE A 183 -10.22 -1.06 -9.92
N ASN A 184 -10.13 -1.54 -8.68
CA ASN A 184 -10.58 -2.87 -8.29
C ASN A 184 -11.89 -2.84 -7.48
N GLY A 185 -12.59 -1.71 -7.37
CA GLY A 185 -13.89 -1.64 -6.71
C GLY A 185 -13.90 -2.05 -5.23
N ILE A 186 -12.83 -1.76 -4.48
CA ILE A 186 -12.68 -2.08 -3.05
C ILE A 186 -12.37 -0.83 -2.22
N VAL A 187 -12.31 -0.97 -0.90
CA VAL A 187 -11.96 0.12 0.02
C VAL A 187 -10.45 0.16 0.21
N GLY A 188 -9.83 1.29 -0.10
CA GLY A 188 -8.43 1.60 0.22
C GLY A 188 -8.31 2.98 0.85
N LEU A 189 -7.57 3.07 1.95
CA LEU A 189 -7.43 4.31 2.72
C LEU A 189 -5.96 4.68 2.85
N LYS A 190 -5.63 5.91 2.45
CA LYS A 190 -4.38 6.56 2.89
C LYS A 190 -4.68 7.37 4.14
N PRO A 191 -4.17 7.02 5.32
CA PRO A 191 -4.41 7.80 6.52
C PRO A 191 -3.65 9.14 6.48
N THR A 192 -3.87 9.97 7.50
CA THR A 192 -3.09 11.19 7.72
C THR A 192 -1.61 10.85 7.80
N TYR A 193 -0.76 11.68 7.18
CA TYR A 193 0.70 11.49 7.26
C TYR A 193 1.14 11.47 8.74
N GLY A 194 1.91 10.45 9.12
CA GLY A 194 2.33 10.23 10.51
C GLY A 194 1.36 9.41 11.38
N THR A 195 0.20 8.96 10.88
CA THR A 195 -0.72 8.06 11.63
C THR A 195 -0.18 6.64 11.77
N VAL A 196 0.48 6.17 10.72
CA VAL A 196 1.15 4.86 10.67
C VAL A 196 2.64 5.13 10.47
N SER A 197 3.47 4.51 11.30
CA SER A 197 4.93 4.63 11.19
C SER A 197 5.41 4.23 9.79
N ARG A 198 6.42 4.97 9.30
CA ARG A 198 7.13 4.69 8.05
C ARG A 198 8.41 3.90 8.29
N PHE A 199 8.73 3.54 9.53
CA PHE A 199 9.86 2.67 9.83
C PHE A 199 9.66 1.29 9.16
N GLY A 200 10.62 0.91 8.32
CA GLY A 200 10.59 -0.31 7.51
C GLY A 200 9.73 -0.23 6.25
N LEU A 201 9.16 0.92 5.92
CA LEU A 201 8.71 1.21 4.56
C LEU A 201 9.94 1.59 3.71
N ILE A 202 10.17 0.90 2.60
CA ILE A 202 11.19 1.30 1.63
C ILE A 202 10.72 2.61 0.99
N ALA A 203 11.44 3.69 1.32
CA ALA A 203 11.03 5.05 1.01
C ALA A 203 11.09 5.36 -0.50
N PHE A 204 10.04 6.02 -0.99
CA PHE A 204 9.97 6.68 -2.28
C PHE A 204 10.02 8.20 -2.08
N GLY A 205 8.91 8.81 -1.64
CA GLY A 205 8.83 10.21 -1.27
C GLY A 205 8.60 10.34 0.23
N SER A 206 9.68 10.47 1.02
CA SER A 206 9.64 10.52 2.48
C SER A 206 8.63 11.50 3.08
N SER A 207 8.38 12.64 2.43
CA SER A 207 7.41 13.64 2.90
C SER A 207 5.96 13.36 2.46
N LEU A 208 5.72 12.27 1.74
CA LEU A 208 4.46 11.92 1.09
C LEU A 208 3.98 10.51 1.44
N ASP A 209 4.92 9.57 1.54
CA ASP A 209 4.69 8.14 1.74
C ASP A 209 3.87 7.87 3.01
N GLN A 210 2.88 7.00 2.89
CA GLN A 210 2.11 6.52 4.02
C GLN A 210 1.62 5.09 3.77
N ILE A 211 1.83 4.18 4.73
CA ILE A 211 1.21 2.85 4.71
C ILE A 211 -0.29 2.99 4.98
N GLY A 212 -1.11 2.17 4.33
CA GLY A 212 -2.54 2.11 4.58
C GLY A 212 -3.19 0.79 4.17
N PRO A 213 -4.41 0.53 4.65
CA PRO A 213 -5.11 -0.74 4.43
C PRO A 213 -5.93 -0.78 3.14
N PHE A 214 -6.11 -2.00 2.62
CA PHE A 214 -7.18 -2.39 1.70
C PHE A 214 -8.09 -3.41 2.38
N ALA A 215 -9.40 -3.28 2.13
CA ALA A 215 -10.40 -4.27 2.54
C ALA A 215 -11.64 -4.19 1.64
N PRO A 216 -12.51 -5.21 1.64
CA PRO A 216 -13.75 -5.18 0.85
C PRO A 216 -14.83 -4.30 1.48
N THR A 217 -14.76 -4.00 2.79
CA THR A 217 -15.71 -3.12 3.48
C THR A 217 -15.02 -2.02 4.26
N VAL A 218 -15.74 -0.91 4.51
CA VAL A 218 -15.25 0.24 5.29
C VAL A 218 -14.91 -0.16 6.72
N LYS A 219 -15.71 -1.03 7.34
CA LYS A 219 -15.48 -1.50 8.72
C LYS A 219 -14.22 -2.34 8.83
N GLU A 220 -14.00 -3.28 7.92
CA GLU A 220 -12.79 -4.10 7.88
C GLU A 220 -11.53 -3.25 7.60
N ASN A 221 -11.65 -2.23 6.76
CA ASN A 221 -10.56 -1.27 6.51
C ASN A 221 -10.17 -0.49 7.77
N ALA A 222 -11.17 -0.01 8.53
CA ALA A 222 -10.95 0.70 9.79
C ALA A 222 -10.37 -0.20 10.89
N LEU A 223 -10.81 -1.47 10.97
CA LEU A 223 -10.23 -2.46 11.88
C LEU A 223 -8.74 -2.67 11.59
N LEU A 224 -8.36 -2.85 10.33
CA LEU A 224 -6.95 -2.98 9.96
C LEU A 224 -6.16 -1.70 10.25
N LEU A 225 -6.75 -0.51 10.05
CA LEU A 225 -6.10 0.75 10.42
C LEU A 225 -5.83 0.83 11.92
N ASN A 226 -6.79 0.42 12.78
CA ASN A 226 -6.59 0.35 14.23
C ASN A 226 -5.41 -0.57 14.61
N ALA A 227 -5.20 -1.65 13.86
CA ALA A 227 -4.11 -2.58 14.14
C ALA A 227 -2.73 -2.00 13.82
N ILE A 228 -2.60 -1.20 12.76
CA ILE A 228 -1.29 -0.73 12.27
C ILE A 228 -0.93 0.69 12.73
N ALA A 229 -1.92 1.53 13.03
CA ALA A 229 -1.69 2.89 13.48
C ALA A 229 -0.98 2.89 14.85
N SER A 230 0.09 3.67 14.96
CA SER A 230 0.90 3.77 16.19
C SER A 230 1.78 5.01 16.15
N GLU A 231 2.06 5.56 17.32
CA GLU A 231 3.26 6.37 17.54
C GLU A 231 4.47 5.44 17.60
N ASP A 232 5.59 5.84 17.00
CA ASP A 232 6.78 5.01 16.90
C ASP A 232 8.06 5.81 17.11
N ALA A 233 8.79 5.50 18.19
CA ALA A 233 10.06 6.12 18.49
C ALA A 233 11.14 5.93 17.40
N LYS A 234 10.97 4.94 16.51
CA LYS A 234 11.88 4.70 15.36
C LYS A 234 11.54 5.57 14.15
N ASP A 235 10.42 6.31 14.18
CA ASP A 235 10.01 7.24 13.13
C ASP A 235 9.74 8.63 13.75
N SER A 236 10.70 9.54 13.61
CA SER A 236 10.60 10.93 14.08
C SER A 236 9.46 11.73 13.43
N THR A 237 8.83 11.21 12.37
CA THR A 237 7.67 11.84 11.71
C THR A 237 6.34 11.18 12.08
N SER A 238 6.37 10.08 12.84
CA SER A 238 5.17 9.53 13.44
C SER A 238 4.61 10.59 14.39
N ALA A 239 3.34 10.91 14.22
CA ALA A 239 2.70 11.93 15.02
C ALA A 239 2.19 11.28 16.31
N PRO A 240 2.26 11.98 17.47
CA PRO A 240 1.60 11.56 18.70
C PRO A 240 0.10 11.80 18.56
N VAL A 241 -0.51 11.18 17.57
CA VAL A 241 -1.95 11.24 17.35
C VAL A 241 -2.54 10.39 18.48
N ARG A 242 -3.44 10.97 19.29
CA ARG A 242 -4.37 10.14 20.07
C ARG A 242 -5.17 9.34 19.05
N ILE A 243 -4.77 8.11 18.80
CA ILE A 243 -5.41 7.24 17.83
C ILE A 243 -6.79 6.94 18.38
N ALA A 244 -7.78 7.67 17.89
CA ALA A 244 -9.17 7.31 18.12
C ALA A 244 -9.40 5.94 17.48
N ASP A 245 -10.16 5.09 18.15
CA ASP A 245 -10.70 3.89 17.52
C ASP A 245 -11.46 4.30 16.24
N PHE A 246 -10.90 3.93 15.09
CA PHE A 246 -11.43 4.29 13.77
C PHE A 246 -12.78 3.64 13.46
N THR A 247 -13.21 2.66 14.26
CA THR A 247 -14.51 2.01 14.11
C THR A 247 -15.62 2.66 14.94
N SER A 248 -15.28 3.46 15.95
CA SER A 248 -16.21 4.00 16.97
C SER A 248 -17.39 4.80 16.43
N LYS A 249 -17.28 5.36 15.22
CA LYS A 249 -18.35 6.14 14.56
C LYS A 249 -19.07 5.40 13.43
N ILE A 250 -18.65 4.19 13.08
CA ILE A 250 -19.27 3.42 12.01
C ILE A 250 -20.69 3.04 12.42
N GLY A 251 -21.66 3.32 11.55
CA GLY A 251 -23.09 3.09 11.80
C GLY A 251 -23.85 4.30 12.35
N GLN A 252 -23.16 5.40 12.70
CA GLN A 252 -23.82 6.67 13.03
C GLN A 252 -24.36 7.34 11.76
N ASP A 253 -25.44 8.12 11.89
CA ASP A 253 -25.94 8.92 10.78
C ASP A 253 -25.01 10.11 10.46
N ILE A 254 -25.20 10.69 9.28
CA ILE A 254 -24.41 11.81 8.77
C ILE A 254 -25.25 13.09 8.65
N LYS A 255 -26.37 13.18 9.39
CA LYS A 255 -27.29 14.30 9.27
C LYS A 255 -26.61 15.60 9.68
N GLY A 256 -26.65 16.59 8.80
CA GLY A 256 -26.00 17.88 8.99
C GLY A 256 -24.48 17.85 8.76
N MET A 257 -23.88 16.72 8.38
CA MET A 257 -22.47 16.67 7.98
C MET A 257 -22.26 17.52 6.74
N LYS A 258 -21.27 18.42 6.76
CA LYS A 258 -20.91 19.24 5.61
C LYS A 258 -19.91 18.51 4.72
N ILE A 259 -20.28 18.27 3.48
CA ILE A 259 -19.43 17.64 2.46
C ILE A 259 -19.15 18.69 1.39
N ALA A 260 -17.88 19.06 1.25
CA ALA A 260 -17.43 19.97 0.22
C ALA A 260 -17.18 19.20 -1.08
N LEU A 261 -17.76 19.65 -2.19
CA LEU A 261 -17.58 19.10 -3.54
C LEU A 261 -16.76 20.09 -4.39
N PRO A 262 -15.43 19.90 -4.53
CA PRO A 262 -14.61 20.81 -5.31
C PRO A 262 -14.95 20.74 -6.80
N LYS A 263 -15.28 21.88 -7.41
CA LYS A 263 -15.61 21.93 -8.85
C LYS A 263 -14.47 21.45 -9.75
N GLU A 264 -13.22 21.66 -9.34
CA GLU A 264 -12.04 21.21 -10.09
C GLU A 264 -11.94 19.68 -10.16
N TYR A 265 -12.58 18.93 -9.26
CA TYR A 265 -12.63 17.46 -9.30
C TYR A 265 -13.71 16.91 -10.25
N LEU A 266 -14.50 17.79 -10.87
CA LEU A 266 -15.51 17.47 -11.89
C LEU A 266 -15.22 18.21 -13.21
N GLY A 267 -14.00 18.75 -13.33
CA GLY A 267 -13.53 19.56 -14.44
C GLY A 267 -13.04 18.76 -15.64
N GLU A 268 -12.18 19.39 -16.42
CA GLU A 268 -11.54 18.79 -17.58
C GLU A 268 -10.66 17.58 -17.19
N GLY A 269 -10.71 16.51 -17.96
CA GLY A 269 -9.94 15.27 -17.72
C GLY A 269 -10.69 14.18 -16.94
N ILE A 270 -11.91 14.45 -16.47
CA ILE A 270 -12.77 13.43 -15.85
C ILE A 270 -13.74 12.89 -16.89
N ASP A 271 -13.78 11.57 -17.03
CA ASP A 271 -14.72 10.89 -17.92
C ASP A 271 -16.19 11.20 -17.54
N PRO A 272 -17.10 11.43 -18.50
CA PRO A 272 -18.50 11.73 -18.22
C PRO A 272 -19.20 10.71 -17.31
N GLU A 273 -18.93 9.41 -17.46
CA GLU A 273 -19.56 8.36 -16.65
C GLU A 273 -19.06 8.40 -15.19
N VAL A 274 -17.76 8.66 -15.00
CA VAL A 274 -17.16 8.84 -13.68
C VAL A 274 -17.74 10.10 -13.01
N LYS A 275 -17.86 11.19 -13.76
CA LYS A 275 -18.45 12.44 -13.28
C LYS A 275 -19.90 12.23 -12.84
N GLU A 276 -20.71 11.55 -13.64
CA GLU A 276 -22.09 11.22 -13.29
C GLU A 276 -22.17 10.35 -12.03
N THR A 277 -21.28 9.36 -11.90
CA THR A 277 -21.20 8.49 -10.72
C THR A 277 -20.92 9.30 -9.45
N ILE A 278 -19.98 10.26 -9.49
CA ILE A 278 -19.67 11.13 -8.35
C ILE A 278 -20.87 12.03 -8.00
N LEU A 279 -21.53 12.61 -9.00
CA LEU A 279 -22.73 13.44 -8.78
C LEU A 279 -23.89 12.63 -8.18
N ASN A 280 -24.05 11.38 -8.58
CA ASN A 280 -25.05 10.48 -8.00
C ASN A 280 -24.70 10.10 -6.56
N ALA A 281 -23.41 9.92 -6.24
CA ALA A 281 -22.95 9.73 -4.86
C ALA A 281 -23.21 10.97 -3.99
N ALA A 282 -22.96 12.18 -4.50
CA ALA A 282 -23.30 13.43 -3.81
C ALA A 282 -24.79 13.51 -3.46
N LYS A 283 -25.68 13.25 -4.44
CA LYS A 283 -27.13 13.18 -4.22
C LYS A 283 -27.53 12.10 -3.21
N HIS A 284 -26.81 10.98 -3.19
CA HIS A 284 -27.04 9.93 -2.19
C HIS A 284 -26.70 10.42 -0.78
N PHE A 285 -25.60 11.13 -0.59
CA PHE A 285 -25.26 11.73 0.70
C PHE A 285 -26.28 12.79 1.16
N GLU A 286 -26.81 13.60 0.26
CA GLU A 286 -27.91 14.54 0.57
C GLU A 286 -29.16 13.81 1.08
N LYS A 287 -29.54 12.70 0.44
CA LYS A 287 -30.67 11.85 0.88
C LYS A 287 -30.46 11.26 2.27
N LEU A 288 -29.21 10.99 2.65
CA LEU A 288 -28.83 10.54 3.99
C LEU A 288 -28.78 11.69 5.03
N GLY A 289 -29.06 12.92 4.62
CA GLY A 289 -29.15 14.10 5.49
C GLY A 289 -27.88 14.94 5.55
N ALA A 290 -26.85 14.64 4.77
CA ALA A 290 -25.67 15.50 4.67
C ALA A 290 -26.00 16.79 3.89
N ILE A 291 -25.19 17.82 4.10
CA ILE A 291 -25.22 19.09 3.37
C ILE A 291 -24.05 19.06 2.38
N VAL A 292 -24.35 18.93 1.09
CA VAL A 292 -23.32 18.92 0.03
C VAL A 292 -23.26 20.30 -0.61
N GLU A 293 -22.09 20.93 -0.55
CA GLU A 293 -21.87 22.29 -1.07
C GLU A 293 -20.70 22.30 -2.05
N GLU A 294 -20.86 22.98 -3.18
CA GLU A 294 -19.75 23.20 -4.11
C GLU A 294 -18.72 24.15 -3.50
N VAL A 295 -17.43 23.81 -3.63
CA VAL A 295 -16.31 24.66 -3.24
C VAL A 295 -15.29 24.76 -4.38
N SER A 296 -14.25 25.59 -4.19
CA SER A 296 -13.14 25.71 -5.15
C SER A 296 -11.80 25.39 -4.50
N LEU A 297 -11.04 24.53 -5.16
CA LEU A 297 -9.64 24.23 -4.88
C LEU A 297 -8.80 24.58 -6.13
N PRO A 298 -8.58 25.87 -6.43
CA PRO A 298 -8.06 26.31 -7.72
C PRO A 298 -6.60 25.89 -7.99
N HIS A 299 -5.85 25.54 -6.94
CA HIS A 299 -4.48 25.06 -7.02
C HIS A 299 -4.37 23.55 -7.27
N SER A 300 -5.48 22.81 -7.23
CA SER A 300 -5.48 21.34 -7.44
C SER A 300 -4.89 20.93 -8.79
N LYS A 301 -5.05 21.75 -9.83
CA LYS A 301 -4.46 21.55 -11.17
C LYS A 301 -2.93 21.45 -11.17
N TYR A 302 -2.26 22.00 -10.15
CA TYR A 302 -0.80 21.91 -10.02
C TYR A 302 -0.34 20.64 -9.30
N GLY A 303 -1.27 19.88 -8.72
CA GLY A 303 -0.97 18.74 -7.84
C GLY A 303 -0.04 17.70 -8.50
N VAL A 304 -0.35 17.28 -9.73
CA VAL A 304 0.47 16.28 -10.45
C VAL A 304 1.89 16.80 -10.71
N ALA A 305 2.03 18.02 -11.21
CA ALA A 305 3.34 18.59 -11.53
C ALA A 305 4.20 18.77 -10.26
N VAL A 306 3.61 19.31 -9.19
CA VAL A 306 4.28 19.49 -7.90
C VAL A 306 4.69 18.15 -7.29
N TYR A 307 3.79 17.16 -7.33
CA TYR A 307 4.06 15.80 -6.89
C TYR A 307 5.25 15.20 -7.64
N TYR A 308 5.26 15.29 -8.97
CA TYR A 308 6.34 14.71 -9.79
C TYR A 308 7.70 15.29 -9.43
N ILE A 309 7.80 16.59 -9.17
CA ILE A 309 9.06 17.22 -8.77
C ILE A 309 9.47 16.77 -7.37
N ILE A 310 8.57 16.88 -6.38
CA ILE A 310 8.89 16.55 -4.98
C ILE A 310 9.25 15.07 -4.83
N ALA A 311 8.37 14.17 -5.30
CA ALA A 311 8.56 12.74 -5.15
C ALA A 311 9.83 12.25 -5.88
N SER A 312 10.09 12.74 -7.10
CA SER A 312 11.30 12.35 -7.84
C SER A 312 12.57 12.88 -7.18
N SER A 313 12.55 14.11 -6.66
CA SER A 313 13.68 14.71 -5.93
C SER A 313 14.02 13.90 -4.69
N GLU A 314 13.02 13.58 -3.87
CA GLU A 314 13.22 12.74 -2.67
C GLU A 314 13.67 11.32 -3.05
N ALA A 315 13.08 10.72 -4.09
CA ALA A 315 13.49 9.41 -4.60
C ALA A 315 14.96 9.38 -5.02
N SER A 316 15.43 10.43 -5.70
CA SER A 316 16.82 10.53 -6.16
C SER A 316 17.84 10.53 -5.02
N SER A 317 17.42 10.89 -3.80
CA SER A 317 18.22 10.79 -2.58
C SER A 317 17.97 9.48 -1.84
N ASN A 318 16.71 9.11 -1.62
CA ASN A 318 16.31 7.90 -0.88
C ASN A 318 16.90 6.62 -1.48
N LEU A 319 16.93 6.52 -2.81
CA LEU A 319 17.42 5.35 -3.56
C LEU A 319 18.95 5.35 -3.75
N GLN A 320 19.70 6.34 -3.26
CA GLN A 320 21.17 6.34 -3.38
C GLN A 320 21.81 5.19 -2.60
N ARG A 321 21.14 4.71 -1.54
CA ARG A 321 21.61 3.61 -0.69
C ARG A 321 21.73 2.26 -1.41
N PHE A 322 21.10 2.11 -2.57
CA PHE A 322 21.13 0.88 -3.35
C PHE A 322 22.32 0.95 -4.32
N ASP A 323 23.40 0.31 -3.88
CA ASP A 323 24.73 0.33 -4.52
C ASP A 323 25.33 -1.07 -4.72
N GLY A 324 24.65 -2.12 -4.27
CA GLY A 324 25.14 -3.50 -4.32
C GLY A 324 26.29 -3.80 -3.35
N ILE A 325 26.64 -2.89 -2.43
CA ILE A 325 27.76 -3.10 -1.50
C ILE A 325 27.31 -3.89 -0.28
N ARG A 326 26.19 -3.48 0.35
CA ARG A 326 25.74 -4.04 1.64
C ARG A 326 24.66 -5.11 1.46
N TYR A 327 23.81 -4.96 0.46
CA TYR A 327 22.67 -5.85 0.17
C TYR A 327 22.16 -5.58 -1.25
N GLY A 328 21.31 -6.47 -1.76
CA GLY A 328 20.69 -6.36 -3.07
C GLY A 328 21.61 -6.80 -4.21
N TYR A 329 21.28 -6.33 -5.41
CA TYR A 329 21.98 -6.66 -6.64
C TYR A 329 23.35 -5.98 -6.73
N ARG A 330 24.37 -6.76 -7.10
CA ARG A 330 25.72 -6.28 -7.41
C ARG A 330 26.11 -6.76 -8.79
N ALA A 331 26.58 -5.86 -9.63
CA ALA A 331 27.09 -6.19 -10.95
C ALA A 331 28.35 -7.06 -10.86
N GLU A 332 28.37 -8.15 -11.62
CA GLU A 332 29.49 -9.12 -11.66
C GLU A 332 30.64 -8.66 -12.57
N ASP A 333 30.35 -7.78 -13.53
CA ASP A 333 31.27 -7.31 -14.56
C ASP A 333 32.08 -6.07 -14.15
N ALA A 334 31.86 -5.55 -12.94
CA ALA A 334 32.51 -4.34 -12.46
C ALA A 334 33.96 -4.59 -12.00
N THR A 335 34.90 -3.87 -12.60
CA THR A 335 36.35 -3.99 -12.35
C THR A 335 36.90 -2.95 -11.39
N ASN A 336 36.12 -1.90 -11.12
CA ASN A 336 36.48 -0.81 -10.21
C ASN A 336 35.23 -0.31 -9.45
N LEU A 337 35.46 0.60 -8.50
CA LEU A 337 34.39 1.08 -7.62
C LEU A 337 33.30 1.87 -8.37
N ASP A 338 33.69 2.70 -9.34
CA ASP A 338 32.74 3.49 -10.13
C ASP A 338 31.83 2.57 -10.95
N GLU A 339 32.40 1.53 -11.57
CA GLU A 339 31.63 0.49 -12.27
C GLU A 339 30.70 -0.27 -11.33
N ILE A 340 31.10 -0.58 -10.09
CA ILE A 340 30.20 -1.23 -9.12
C ILE A 340 28.94 -0.38 -8.94
N TYR A 341 29.08 0.93 -8.69
CA TYR A 341 27.94 1.81 -8.50
C TYR A 341 27.11 1.96 -9.79
N VAL A 342 27.76 2.29 -10.90
CA VAL A 342 27.07 2.59 -12.17
C VAL A 342 26.40 1.35 -12.73
N ASN A 343 27.10 0.23 -12.81
CA ASN A 343 26.56 -1.00 -13.40
C ASN A 343 25.48 -1.60 -12.52
N SER A 344 25.68 -1.72 -11.20
CA SER A 344 24.67 -2.32 -10.31
C SER A 344 23.36 -1.53 -10.37
N ARG A 345 23.43 -0.19 -10.35
CA ARG A 345 22.25 0.68 -10.45
C ARG A 345 21.60 0.62 -11.83
N SER A 346 22.39 0.67 -12.90
CA SER A 346 21.88 0.67 -14.27
C SER A 346 21.23 -0.65 -14.67
N GLN A 347 21.79 -1.76 -14.19
CA GLN A 347 21.34 -3.12 -14.46
C GLN A 347 20.27 -3.60 -13.45
N GLY A 348 20.20 -3.01 -12.26
CA GLY A 348 19.28 -3.39 -11.20
C GLY A 348 17.96 -2.60 -11.17
N PHE A 349 17.97 -1.33 -11.57
CA PHE A 349 16.74 -0.52 -11.67
C PHE A 349 16.13 -0.56 -13.07
N GLY A 350 14.81 -0.67 -13.14
CA GLY A 350 14.03 -0.47 -14.36
C GLY A 350 13.98 0.98 -14.83
N GLU A 351 13.40 1.17 -16.02
CA GLU A 351 13.42 2.45 -16.73
C GLU A 351 12.66 3.57 -16.00
N GLU A 352 11.49 3.29 -15.40
CA GLU A 352 10.74 4.32 -14.68
C GLU A 352 11.49 4.82 -13.44
N VAL A 353 12.09 3.90 -12.68
CA VAL A 353 12.89 4.27 -11.50
C VAL A 353 14.09 5.12 -11.91
N LYS A 354 14.82 4.73 -12.97
CA LYS A 354 15.93 5.53 -13.51
C LYS A 354 15.47 6.91 -13.97
N ARG A 355 14.35 7.03 -14.68
CA ARG A 355 13.78 8.33 -15.09
C ARG A 355 13.49 9.24 -13.90
N ARG A 356 12.91 8.69 -12.82
CA ARG A 356 12.61 9.44 -11.59
C ARG A 356 13.88 9.90 -10.89
N ILE A 357 14.89 9.04 -10.80
CA ILE A 357 16.20 9.42 -10.24
C ILE A 357 16.85 10.55 -11.05
N MET A 358 16.83 10.45 -12.39
CA MET A 358 17.40 11.48 -13.28
C MET A 358 16.68 12.82 -13.11
N LEU A 359 15.35 12.84 -13.13
CA LEU A 359 14.55 14.05 -12.92
C LEU A 359 14.77 14.66 -11.53
N GLY A 360 14.83 13.83 -10.49
CA GLY A 360 15.06 14.29 -9.13
C GLY A 360 16.44 14.89 -8.93
N THR A 361 17.46 14.22 -9.46
CA THR A 361 18.85 14.70 -9.42
C THR A 361 18.98 16.05 -10.13
N PHE A 362 18.33 16.21 -11.29
CA PHE A 362 18.25 17.49 -11.99
C PHE A 362 17.54 18.56 -11.14
N SER A 363 16.37 18.24 -10.58
CA SER A 363 15.55 19.18 -9.80
C SER A 363 16.24 19.67 -8.52
N LEU A 364 17.18 18.90 -7.99
CA LEU A 364 18.01 19.25 -6.83
C LEU A 364 19.38 19.85 -7.19
N SER A 365 19.74 19.89 -8.48
CA SER A 365 21.05 20.35 -8.91
C SER A 365 21.24 21.86 -8.74
N SER A 366 22.51 22.26 -8.57
CA SER A 366 22.89 23.67 -8.47
C SER A 366 22.40 24.46 -9.70
N GLY A 367 21.80 25.63 -9.45
CA GLY A 367 21.18 26.46 -10.49
C GLY A 367 19.71 26.14 -10.80
N TYR A 368 19.23 24.93 -10.49
CA TYR A 368 17.84 24.51 -10.77
C TYR A 368 16.99 24.32 -9.50
N TYR A 369 17.63 24.13 -8.34
CA TYR A 369 16.95 23.90 -7.06
C TYR A 369 15.82 24.90 -6.74
N ASP A 370 16.10 26.20 -6.84
CA ASP A 370 15.13 27.25 -6.51
C ASP A 370 13.93 27.24 -7.47
N ALA A 371 14.19 26.99 -8.76
CA ALA A 371 13.18 27.03 -9.81
C ALA A 371 12.26 25.79 -9.82
N TYR A 372 12.76 24.63 -9.36
CA TYR A 372 12.02 23.37 -9.37
C TYR A 372 11.64 22.91 -7.96
N TYR A 373 12.57 22.38 -7.19
CA TYR A 373 12.24 21.73 -5.90
C TYR A 373 11.66 22.72 -4.88
N LYS A 374 12.32 23.86 -4.66
CA LYS A 374 11.82 24.89 -3.74
C LYS A 374 10.49 25.48 -4.22
N LYS A 375 10.36 25.73 -5.53
CA LYS A 375 9.12 26.24 -6.10
C LYS A 375 7.96 25.25 -5.91
N ALA A 376 8.20 23.96 -6.11
CA ALA A 376 7.21 22.92 -5.85
C ALA A 376 6.82 22.89 -4.37
N GLY A 377 7.80 23.03 -3.46
CA GLY A 377 7.54 23.20 -2.02
C GLY A 377 6.60 24.37 -1.71
N GLN A 378 6.86 25.54 -2.30
CA GLN A 378 6.02 26.74 -2.14
C GLN A 378 4.61 26.62 -2.75
N VAL A 379 4.40 25.71 -3.71
CA VAL A 379 3.05 25.45 -4.24
C VAL A 379 2.30 24.47 -3.34
N ARG A 380 3.02 23.59 -2.64
CA ARG A 380 2.46 22.62 -1.69
C ARG A 380 2.03 23.27 -0.37
N THR A 381 2.82 24.20 0.15
CA THR A 381 2.62 24.91 1.43
C THR A 381 2.28 26.37 1.20
#